data_AF-A0A0D9VJ23-F1
#
_entry.id   AF-A0A0D9VJ23-F1
#
_cell.length_a   1.000
_cell.length_b   1.000
_cell.length_c   1.000
_cell.angle_alpha   90.00
_cell.angle_beta   90.00
_cell.angle_gamma   90.00
#
_symmetry.space_group_name_H-M   'P 1'
#
loop_
_entity.id
_entity.type
_entity.pdbx_description
1 polymer ?
#
loop_
_entity_poly.entity_id
_entity_poly.type
_entity_poly.pdbx_seq_one_letter_code
_entity_poly.pdbx_strand_id
1 'polypeptide(L)'
;MVHGIVGSAADWKFGAEQFEKLLSDKVIVHCSNRNMYKLTLDGIDVMGERLAQEIIEETNKRPQIKKISFVAHSVGGLVARYAIGILYRPPGQTFQSAPQNVNNTNRGTIHGLEAVNFITVASPHLGSRGNKQVPFLFGFTVIETFACYIIHLIFGKTGKHLFLTDNDDGKPPLLLRMVDDWGDVQFMSALQAFKRRVAYSNWADSASKIYPHIVYEELSKAETPNQCTDVADVDSCVLEERLLRGLKRVSWEKVDVSFHNSKVRSAAHSVIQVKDPVMHSEGADVINHMIDHFVL
;
A
#
# COMPACT_ATOMS: atom_id res chain seq x y z
N MET A 1 6.92 -8.18 -1.10
CA MET A 1 5.98 -7.71 -2.13
C MET A 1 4.61 -8.29 -1.86
N VAL A 2 3.55 -7.49 -1.92
CA VAL A 2 2.17 -7.87 -1.53
C VAL A 2 1.22 -7.65 -2.70
N HIS A 3 0.53 -8.70 -3.14
CA HIS A 3 -0.33 -8.66 -4.33
C HIS A 3 -1.72 -8.08 -4.05
N GLY A 4 -2.43 -7.73 -5.12
CA GLY A 4 -3.79 -7.19 -5.09
C GLY A 4 -4.90 -8.25 -4.95
N ILE A 5 -6.14 -7.79 -5.12
CA ILE A 5 -7.35 -8.62 -4.97
C ILE A 5 -7.44 -9.68 -6.08
N VAL A 6 -7.90 -10.89 -5.73
CA VAL A 6 -7.89 -12.09 -6.60
C VAL A 6 -6.50 -12.42 -7.17
N GLY A 7 -5.45 -11.81 -6.60
CA GLY A 7 -4.08 -11.94 -7.06
C GLY A 7 -3.35 -13.13 -6.45
N SER A 8 -2.08 -13.24 -6.82
CA SER A 8 -1.17 -14.23 -6.26
C SER A 8 0.26 -13.71 -6.19
N ALA A 9 1.17 -14.46 -5.56
CA ALA A 9 2.61 -14.13 -5.57
C ALA A 9 3.18 -13.99 -6.99
N ALA A 10 2.61 -14.69 -7.98
CA ALA A 10 3.04 -14.61 -9.37
C ALA A 10 2.77 -13.23 -10.01
N ASP A 11 1.82 -12.45 -9.48
CA ASP A 11 1.55 -11.09 -9.96
C ASP A 11 2.76 -10.17 -9.82
N TRP A 12 3.66 -10.47 -8.86
CA TRP A 12 4.91 -9.77 -8.63
C TRP A 12 6.13 -10.45 -9.27
N LYS A 13 5.95 -11.52 -10.07
CA LYS A 13 7.06 -12.30 -10.61
C LYS A 13 8.05 -11.41 -11.38
N PHE A 14 7.54 -10.61 -12.33
CA PHE A 14 8.39 -9.70 -13.11
C PHE A 14 9.15 -8.72 -12.22
N GLY A 15 8.44 -8.04 -11.32
CA GLY A 15 9.04 -7.08 -10.39
C GLY A 15 10.11 -7.74 -9.51
N ALA A 16 9.83 -8.91 -8.96
CA ALA A 16 10.78 -9.65 -8.14
C ALA A 16 12.05 -10.01 -8.91
N GLU A 17 11.91 -10.54 -10.13
CA GLU A 17 13.05 -10.87 -10.99
C GLU A 17 13.89 -9.63 -11.34
N GLN A 18 13.27 -8.47 -11.57
CA GLN A 18 14.02 -7.22 -11.81
C GLN A 18 14.76 -6.74 -10.55
N PHE A 19 14.11 -6.78 -9.39
CA PHE A 19 14.75 -6.43 -8.12
C PHE A 19 15.92 -7.36 -7.81
N GLU A 20 15.76 -8.67 -7.97
CA GLU A 20 16.83 -9.65 -7.78
C GLU A 20 17.96 -9.43 -8.78
N LYS A 21 17.65 -9.15 -10.05
CA LYS A 21 18.66 -8.91 -11.08
C LYS A 21 19.50 -7.65 -10.81
N LEU A 22 18.86 -6.56 -10.38
CA LEU A 22 19.51 -5.25 -10.24
C LEU A 22 20.08 -4.99 -8.85
N LEU A 23 19.60 -5.73 -7.83
CA LEU A 23 19.97 -5.56 -6.42
C LEU A 23 20.35 -6.89 -5.73
N SER A 24 20.79 -7.91 -6.49
CA SER A 24 21.04 -9.30 -6.05
C SER A 24 21.78 -9.47 -4.72
N ASP A 25 22.72 -8.57 -4.44
CA ASP A 25 23.62 -8.68 -3.28
C ASP A 25 23.17 -7.78 -2.11
N LYS A 26 22.11 -7.01 -2.32
CA LYS A 26 21.67 -5.93 -1.44
C LYS A 26 20.30 -6.19 -0.84
N VAL A 27 19.43 -6.90 -1.56
CA VAL A 27 18.06 -7.16 -1.13
C VAL A 27 17.70 -8.62 -1.28
N ILE A 28 16.82 -9.06 -0.39
CA ILE A 28 16.13 -10.35 -0.50
C ILE A 28 14.69 -10.03 -0.87
N VAL A 29 14.22 -10.56 -1.99
CA VAL A 29 12.82 -10.38 -2.41
C VAL A 29 11.98 -11.53 -1.88
N HIS A 30 10.87 -11.18 -1.22
CA HIS A 30 9.84 -12.14 -0.80
C HIS A 30 8.50 -11.72 -1.38
N CYS A 31 7.88 -12.57 -2.21
CA CYS A 31 6.52 -12.37 -2.71
C CYS A 31 5.54 -13.13 -1.80
N SER A 32 4.72 -12.38 -1.05
CA SER A 32 3.77 -12.97 -0.09
C SER A 32 2.80 -13.89 -0.81
N ASN A 33 2.63 -15.10 -0.30
CA ASN A 33 1.69 -16.09 -0.85
C ASN A 33 0.54 -16.41 0.12
N ARG A 34 0.47 -15.76 1.29
CA ARG A 34 -0.53 -16.10 2.30
C ARG A 34 -1.96 -15.80 1.94
N ASN A 35 -2.19 -14.77 1.13
CA ASN A 35 -3.53 -14.25 0.83
C ASN A 35 -3.97 -14.51 -0.61
N MET A 36 -3.53 -15.59 -1.26
CA MET A 36 -3.80 -15.83 -2.69
C MET A 36 -5.29 -16.08 -3.01
N TYR A 37 -5.69 -15.66 -4.21
CA TYR A 37 -7.00 -15.97 -4.81
C TYR A 37 -8.19 -15.54 -3.94
N LYS A 38 -9.08 -16.48 -3.59
CA LYS A 38 -10.28 -16.21 -2.77
C LYS A 38 -9.95 -15.70 -1.37
N LEU A 39 -8.77 -15.99 -0.84
CA LEU A 39 -8.35 -15.49 0.48
C LEU A 39 -8.21 -13.96 0.50
N THR A 40 -8.08 -13.33 -0.67
CA THR A 40 -8.10 -11.86 -0.78
C THR A 40 -9.44 -11.22 -0.37
N LEU A 41 -10.48 -12.03 -0.15
CA LEU A 41 -11.85 -11.58 0.12
C LEU A 41 -12.22 -11.60 1.60
N ASP A 42 -11.33 -12.12 2.44
CA ASP A 42 -11.56 -12.37 3.86
C ASP A 42 -11.55 -11.10 4.74
N GLY A 43 -11.24 -9.94 4.17
CA GLY A 43 -11.09 -8.68 4.89
C GLY A 43 -9.64 -8.25 5.06
N ILE A 44 -9.42 -6.93 5.00
CA ILE A 44 -8.09 -6.31 5.13
C ILE A 44 -7.44 -6.63 6.47
N ASP A 45 -8.23 -6.70 7.54
CA ASP A 45 -7.76 -7.07 8.87
C ASP A 45 -7.26 -8.52 8.92
N VAL A 46 -8.06 -9.48 8.48
CA VAL A 46 -7.72 -10.91 8.44
C VAL A 46 -6.51 -11.14 7.53
N MET A 47 -6.50 -10.53 6.35
CA MET A 47 -5.35 -10.60 5.44
C MET A 47 -4.09 -10.00 6.06
N GLY A 48 -4.23 -8.88 6.79
CA GLY A 48 -3.13 -8.19 7.43
C GLY A 48 -2.52 -8.98 8.59
N GLU A 49 -3.34 -9.68 9.39
CA GLU A 49 -2.86 -10.62 10.41
C GLU A 49 -2.06 -11.77 9.78
N ARG A 50 -2.59 -12.37 8.71
CA ARG A 50 -1.88 -13.45 7.98
C ARG A 50 -0.57 -12.98 7.39
N LEU A 51 -0.54 -11.77 6.81
CA LEU A 51 0.68 -11.18 6.29
C LEU A 51 1.69 -10.89 7.41
N ALA A 52 1.23 -10.37 8.55
CA ALA A 52 2.09 -10.14 9.71
C ALA A 52 2.73 -11.44 10.19
N GLN A 53 1.96 -12.53 10.28
CA GLN A 53 2.46 -13.85 10.64
C GLN A 53 3.49 -14.38 9.62
N GLU A 54 3.24 -14.22 8.31
CA GLU A 54 4.20 -14.59 7.27
C GLU A 54 5.53 -13.84 7.42
N ILE A 55 5.47 -12.55 7.73
CA ILE A 55 6.67 -11.73 7.95
C ILE A 55 7.45 -12.23 9.17
N ILE A 56 6.77 -12.55 10.27
CA ILE A 56 7.43 -13.13 11.46
C ILE A 56 8.15 -14.43 11.09
N GLU A 57 7.48 -15.33 10.37
CA GLU A 57 8.05 -16.60 9.94
C GLU A 57 9.26 -16.42 9.02
N GLU A 58 9.18 -15.54 8.03
CA GLU A 58 10.28 -15.30 7.07
C GLU A 58 11.46 -14.57 7.71
N THR A 59 11.21 -13.65 8.62
CA THR A 59 12.27 -12.89 9.29
C THR A 59 13.01 -13.74 10.33
N ASN A 60 12.30 -14.64 11.03
CA ASN A 60 12.92 -15.60 11.95
C ASN A 60 13.83 -16.61 11.23
N LYS A 61 13.50 -16.99 9.99
CA LYS A 61 14.38 -17.84 9.15
C LYS A 61 15.67 -17.12 8.72
N ARG A 62 15.72 -15.79 8.83
CA ARG A 62 16.79 -14.95 8.27
C ARG A 62 17.28 -13.91 9.30
N PRO A 63 17.84 -14.33 10.46
CA PRO A 63 18.21 -13.43 11.56
C PRO A 63 19.25 -12.34 11.20
N GLN A 64 19.95 -12.50 10.07
CA GLN A 64 20.91 -11.56 9.53
C GLN A 64 20.26 -10.28 8.96
N ILE A 65 18.99 -10.32 8.56
CA ILE A 65 18.32 -9.14 7.99
C ILE A 65 18.08 -8.10 9.09
N LYS A 66 18.32 -6.83 8.77
CA LYS A 66 18.16 -5.70 9.72
C LYS A 66 17.17 -4.65 9.26
N LYS A 67 16.74 -4.73 8.00
CA LYS A 67 15.90 -3.74 7.33
C LYS A 67 14.73 -4.43 6.65
N ILE A 68 13.61 -3.72 6.55
CA ILE A 68 12.42 -4.19 5.84
C ILE A 68 11.86 -3.08 4.95
N SER A 69 11.41 -3.47 3.76
CA SER A 69 10.70 -2.62 2.82
C SER A 69 9.48 -3.35 2.28
N PHE A 70 8.42 -2.59 2.01
CA PHE A 70 7.19 -3.08 1.41
C PHE A 70 7.02 -2.48 0.02
N VAL A 71 6.64 -3.34 -0.93
CA VAL A 71 6.10 -2.97 -2.24
C VAL A 71 4.77 -3.68 -2.36
N ALA A 72 3.69 -2.94 -2.54
CA ALA A 72 2.35 -3.49 -2.47
C ALA A 72 1.43 -2.93 -3.56
N HIS A 73 0.60 -3.79 -4.14
CA HIS A 73 -0.32 -3.41 -5.22
C HIS A 73 -1.78 -3.45 -4.74
N SER A 74 -2.56 -2.44 -5.14
CA SER A 74 -4.00 -2.39 -4.91
C SER A 74 -4.39 -2.63 -3.45
N VAL A 75 -5.33 -3.55 -3.18
CA VAL A 75 -5.72 -3.91 -1.80
C VAL A 75 -4.54 -4.39 -0.96
N GLY A 76 -3.49 -4.93 -1.58
CA GLY A 76 -2.25 -5.33 -0.92
C GLY A 76 -1.58 -4.17 -0.18
N GLY A 77 -1.73 -2.93 -0.64
CA GLY A 77 -1.23 -1.75 0.06
C GLY A 77 -1.94 -1.50 1.39
N LEU A 78 -3.25 -1.75 1.45
CA LEU A 78 -4.04 -1.67 2.68
C LEU A 78 -3.71 -2.83 3.62
N VAL A 79 -3.57 -4.04 3.08
CA VAL A 79 -3.14 -5.22 3.84
C VAL A 79 -1.76 -4.99 4.46
N ALA A 80 -0.81 -4.42 3.70
CA ALA A 80 0.51 -4.06 4.18
C ALA A 80 0.44 -3.00 5.29
N ARG A 81 -0.40 -1.95 5.14
CA ARG A 81 -0.61 -0.93 6.18
C ARG A 81 -1.14 -1.55 7.49
N TYR A 82 -2.04 -2.52 7.40
CA TYR A 82 -2.57 -3.20 8.58
C TYR A 82 -1.47 -4.05 9.25
N ALA A 83 -0.73 -4.83 8.46
CA ALA A 83 0.35 -5.69 8.95
C ALA A 83 1.47 -4.89 9.65
N ILE A 84 1.89 -3.75 9.10
CA ILE A 84 2.92 -2.92 9.75
C ILE A 84 2.45 -2.36 11.10
N GLY A 85 1.15 -2.07 11.24
CA GLY A 85 0.56 -1.62 12.51
C GLY A 85 0.68 -2.70 13.60
N ILE A 86 0.38 -3.95 13.25
CA ILE A 86 0.53 -5.10 14.17
C ILE A 86 1.99 -5.34 14.54
N LEU A 87 2.89 -5.23 13.56
CA LEU A 87 4.30 -5.55 13.75
C LEU A 87 5.10 -4.41 14.40
N TYR A 88 4.50 -3.24 14.58
CA TYR A 88 5.22 -2.07 15.07
C TYR A 88 5.70 -2.24 16.50
N ARG A 89 6.94 -1.79 16.74
CA ARG A 89 7.54 -1.69 18.07
C ARG A 89 8.04 -0.26 18.27
N PRO A 90 7.52 0.46 19.28
CA PRO A 90 8.01 1.79 19.65
C PRO A 90 9.52 1.83 19.90
N PRO A 91 10.16 3.00 19.75
CA PRO A 91 11.54 3.19 20.20
C PRO A 91 11.70 2.77 21.67
N GLY A 92 12.80 2.10 22.00
CA GLY A 92 13.12 1.69 23.38
C GLY A 92 12.47 0.40 23.87
N GLN A 93 11.52 -0.20 23.14
CA GLN A 93 11.05 -1.57 23.40
C GLN A 93 11.95 -2.61 22.71
N THR A 94 13.17 -2.80 23.22
CA THR A 94 13.98 -3.98 22.88
C THR A 94 13.65 -5.11 23.84
N PHE A 95 13.06 -6.20 23.34
CA PHE A 95 13.04 -7.47 24.08
C PHE A 95 14.49 -7.92 24.37
N GLN A 96 14.71 -8.53 25.53
CA GLN A 96 16.01 -8.83 26.19
C GLN A 96 16.98 -9.78 25.42
N SER A 97 17.07 -9.73 24.10
CA SER A 97 17.93 -10.66 23.34
C SER A 97 18.53 -10.10 22.05
N ALA A 98 18.39 -8.80 21.76
CA ALA A 98 19.07 -8.18 20.61
C ALA A 98 20.46 -7.66 21.00
N PRO A 99 21.53 -7.97 20.25
CA PRO A 99 22.87 -7.42 20.52
C PRO A 99 22.84 -5.89 20.43
N GLN A 100 23.36 -5.24 21.47
CA GLN A 100 23.49 -3.79 21.59
C GLN A 100 24.45 -3.25 20.53
N ASN A 101 23.94 -3.00 19.33
CA ASN A 101 24.60 -2.22 18.28
C ASN A 101 23.57 -1.76 17.25
N VAL A 102 22.47 -1.17 17.71
CA VAL A 102 21.51 -0.50 16.82
C VAL A 102 21.56 0.99 17.14
N ASN A 103 22.07 1.74 16.16
CA ASN A 103 22.18 3.18 16.18
C ASN A 103 20.92 3.84 16.74
N ASN A 104 21.15 4.92 17.48
CA ASN A 104 20.22 5.80 18.16
C ASN A 104 19.17 6.40 17.20
N THR A 105 18.24 5.58 16.69
CA THR A 105 17.12 6.06 15.89
C THR A 105 15.94 6.23 16.83
N ASN A 106 15.50 7.48 17.02
CA ASN A 106 14.24 7.81 17.72
C ASN A 106 12.99 7.30 16.96
N ARG A 107 13.12 6.33 16.07
CA ARG A 107 12.06 5.78 15.21
C ARG A 107 11.76 4.36 15.64
N GLY A 108 10.49 3.99 15.66
CA GLY A 108 10.11 2.61 15.94
C GLY A 108 10.54 1.66 14.83
N THR A 109 10.37 0.37 15.07
CA THR A 109 10.77 -0.71 14.16
C THR A 109 9.56 -1.54 13.75
N ILE A 110 9.71 -2.32 12.68
CA ILE A 110 8.70 -3.28 12.23
C ILE A 110 9.26 -4.67 12.52
N HIS A 111 8.70 -5.34 13.53
CA HIS A 111 9.22 -6.61 14.05
C HIS A 111 10.72 -6.56 14.43
N GLY A 112 11.22 -5.40 14.89
CA GLY A 112 12.64 -5.22 15.23
C GLY A 112 13.53 -4.90 14.03
N LEU A 113 12.97 -4.82 12.82
CA LEU A 113 13.68 -4.40 11.61
C LEU A 113 13.49 -2.90 11.38
N GLU A 114 14.54 -2.25 10.91
CA GLU A 114 14.50 -0.87 10.48
C GLU A 114 13.58 -0.73 9.24
N ALA A 115 12.59 0.16 9.32
CA ALA A 115 11.63 0.40 8.26
C ALA A 115 12.20 1.37 7.21
N VAL A 116 12.39 0.91 5.98
CA VAL A 116 13.07 1.69 4.92
C VAL A 116 12.08 2.27 3.92
N ASN A 117 11.52 1.45 3.02
CA ASN A 117 10.56 1.89 2.02
C ASN A 117 9.16 1.32 2.28
N PHE A 118 8.13 2.16 2.17
CA PHE A 118 6.74 1.74 2.08
C PHE A 118 6.16 2.22 0.75
N ILE A 119 6.18 1.34 -0.24
CA ILE A 119 5.80 1.64 -1.63
C ILE A 119 4.45 1.00 -1.93
N THR A 120 3.52 1.80 -2.42
CA THR A 120 2.19 1.34 -2.82
C THR A 120 1.90 1.73 -4.25
N VAL A 121 1.28 0.82 -5.00
CA VAL A 121 0.97 0.97 -6.42
C VAL A 121 -0.51 0.77 -6.62
N ALA A 122 -1.18 1.79 -7.16
CA ALA A 122 -2.63 1.81 -7.39
C ALA A 122 -3.47 1.37 -6.17
N SER A 123 -3.02 1.74 -4.96
CA SER A 123 -3.65 1.31 -3.71
C SER A 123 -4.76 2.28 -3.26
N PRO A 124 -5.99 1.81 -2.99
CA PRO A 124 -7.12 2.67 -2.65
C PRO A 124 -7.08 3.11 -1.18
N HIS A 125 -6.09 3.93 -0.79
CA HIS A 125 -5.89 4.38 0.59
C HIS A 125 -7.05 5.20 1.17
N LEU A 126 -7.87 5.82 0.30
CA LEU A 126 -9.05 6.61 0.65
C LEU A 126 -10.36 5.79 0.59
N GLY A 127 -10.28 4.50 0.29
CA GLY A 127 -11.44 3.68 -0.04
C GLY A 127 -11.92 3.89 -1.49
N SER A 128 -13.08 3.31 -1.80
CA SER A 128 -13.65 3.26 -3.16
C SER A 128 -15.12 3.73 -3.22
N ARG A 129 -15.56 4.54 -2.25
CA ARG A 129 -16.95 5.03 -2.16
C ARG A 129 -17.20 6.18 -3.16
N GLY A 130 -17.73 5.86 -4.34
CA GLY A 130 -18.20 6.86 -5.31
C GLY A 130 -19.49 7.57 -4.85
N ASN A 131 -19.75 8.76 -5.40
CA ASN A 131 -20.93 9.58 -5.05
C ASN A 131 -22.27 8.86 -5.35
N LYS A 132 -23.27 9.13 -4.50
CA LYS A 132 -24.55 8.42 -4.22
C LYS A 132 -25.55 8.11 -5.36
N GLN A 133 -25.16 8.18 -6.62
CA GLN A 133 -25.93 7.55 -7.70
C GLN A 133 -25.05 6.41 -8.22
N VAL A 134 -25.56 5.18 -8.13
CA VAL A 134 -24.98 3.91 -8.59
C VAL A 134 -23.63 4.00 -9.33
N PRO A 135 -22.70 3.12 -8.96
CA PRO A 135 -21.35 3.49 -8.54
C PRO A 135 -20.61 4.27 -9.64
N PHE A 136 -20.64 5.61 -9.55
CA PHE A 136 -19.66 6.44 -10.25
C PHE A 136 -18.34 6.29 -9.51
N LEU A 137 -17.71 5.16 -9.80
CA LEU A 137 -16.34 4.79 -9.53
C LEU A 137 -15.44 5.90 -10.07
N PHE A 138 -15.24 6.92 -9.22
CA PHE A 138 -14.34 8.06 -9.31
C PHE A 138 -13.94 8.36 -10.75
N GLY A 139 -14.55 9.30 -11.50
CA GLY A 139 -14.20 9.67 -12.90
C GLY A 139 -12.93 9.07 -13.58
N PHE A 140 -12.82 7.75 -13.62
CA PHE A 140 -11.65 6.94 -13.91
C PHE A 140 -12.26 5.71 -14.58
N THR A 141 -12.01 5.57 -15.87
CA THR A 141 -12.43 4.43 -16.71
C THR A 141 -11.77 3.10 -16.30
N VAL A 142 -11.05 3.06 -15.18
CA VAL A 142 -10.23 1.93 -14.74
C VAL A 142 -11.04 0.89 -13.95
N ILE A 143 -12.22 1.25 -13.41
CA ILE A 143 -13.03 0.29 -12.65
C ILE A 143 -14.03 -0.48 -13.56
N GLU A 144 -14.23 -0.09 -14.82
CA GLU A 144 -15.03 -0.88 -15.78
C GLU A 144 -14.49 -2.31 -15.94
N THR A 145 -13.17 -2.51 -15.86
CA THR A 145 -12.53 -3.83 -15.93
C THR A 145 -12.76 -4.68 -14.67
N PHE A 146 -12.98 -4.04 -13.52
CA PHE A 146 -13.29 -4.71 -12.26
C PHE A 146 -14.79 -4.96 -12.08
N ALA A 147 -15.66 -4.18 -12.73
CA ALA A 147 -17.11 -4.25 -12.58
C ALA A 147 -17.71 -5.66 -12.77
N CYS A 148 -17.19 -6.45 -13.72
CA CYS A 148 -17.66 -7.83 -13.97
C CYS A 148 -17.26 -8.84 -12.87
N TYR A 149 -16.21 -8.59 -12.09
CA TYR A 149 -15.80 -9.41 -10.94
C TYR A 149 -16.31 -8.86 -9.59
N ILE A 150 -16.64 -7.56 -9.52
CA ILE A 150 -16.94 -6.82 -8.30
C ILE A 150 -18.31 -7.12 -7.68
N ILE A 151 -19.30 -7.62 -8.44
CA ILE A 151 -20.64 -7.91 -7.89
C ILE A 151 -20.57 -8.87 -6.71
N HIS A 152 -19.71 -9.90 -6.75
CA HIS A 152 -19.52 -10.82 -5.63
C HIS A 152 -18.56 -10.28 -4.54
N LEU A 153 -17.68 -9.35 -4.89
CA LEU A 153 -16.71 -8.73 -3.97
C LEU A 153 -17.36 -7.72 -3.03
N ILE A 154 -18.43 -7.04 -3.48
CA ILE A 154 -19.24 -6.13 -2.66
C ILE A 154 -19.88 -6.87 -1.46
N PHE A 155 -20.10 -8.18 -1.56
CA PHE A 155 -20.63 -9.00 -0.44
C PHE A 155 -19.56 -9.54 0.51
N GLY A 156 -18.27 -9.51 0.13
CA GLY A 156 -17.15 -9.96 0.97
C GLY A 156 -16.73 -8.91 2.00
N LYS A 157 -16.01 -9.34 3.05
CA LYS A 157 -15.50 -8.43 4.09
C LYS A 157 -14.51 -7.40 3.52
N THR A 158 -13.66 -7.80 2.56
CA THR A 158 -12.77 -6.88 1.84
C THR A 158 -13.55 -5.75 1.15
N GLY A 159 -14.67 -6.07 0.49
CA GLY A 159 -15.53 -5.07 -0.13
C GLY A 159 -16.08 -4.07 0.90
N LYS A 160 -16.58 -4.55 2.04
CA LYS A 160 -17.07 -3.68 3.11
C LYS A 160 -16.03 -2.67 3.60
N HIS A 161 -14.78 -3.11 3.78
CA HIS A 161 -13.69 -2.21 4.16
C HIS A 161 -13.36 -1.19 3.06
N LEU A 162 -13.33 -1.61 1.79
CA LEU A 162 -13.03 -0.72 0.66
C LEU A 162 -14.11 0.36 0.48
N PHE A 163 -15.38 0.00 0.65
CA PHE A 163 -16.51 0.93 0.50
C PHE A 163 -16.86 1.69 1.80
N LEU A 164 -16.10 1.47 2.87
CA LEU A 164 -16.31 2.10 4.17
C LEU A 164 -17.73 1.85 4.71
N THR A 165 -18.21 0.62 4.54
CA THR A 165 -19.54 0.16 4.99
C THR A 165 -19.43 -0.88 6.10
N ASP A 166 -18.22 -1.21 6.55
CA ASP A 166 -18.01 -2.02 7.73
C ASP A 166 -18.36 -1.27 9.01
N ASN A 167 -18.87 -2.04 9.97
CA ASN A 167 -19.29 -1.57 11.28
C ASN A 167 -19.02 -2.69 12.30
N ASP A 168 -17.74 -3.03 12.46
CA ASP A 168 -17.30 -4.10 13.35
C ASP A 168 -17.63 -3.74 14.80
N ASP A 169 -18.71 -4.28 15.36
CA ASP A 169 -19.15 -4.03 16.75
C ASP A 169 -19.38 -2.56 17.09
N GLY A 170 -19.90 -1.76 16.14
CA GLY A 170 -20.11 -0.32 16.36
C GLY A 170 -18.87 0.54 16.14
N LYS A 171 -17.72 -0.05 15.75
CA LYS A 171 -16.48 0.68 15.48
C LYS A 171 -16.56 1.43 14.15
N PRO A 172 -15.84 2.57 14.02
CA PRO A 172 -15.68 3.22 12.72
C PRO A 172 -15.06 2.29 11.68
N PRO A 173 -15.31 2.55 10.37
CA PRO A 173 -14.71 1.80 9.27
C PRO A 173 -13.21 1.58 9.45
N LEU A 174 -12.72 0.40 9.10
CA LEU A 174 -11.33 0.00 9.33
C LEU A 174 -10.32 0.99 8.75
N LEU A 175 -10.55 1.50 7.54
CA LEU A 175 -9.62 2.45 6.92
C LEU A 175 -9.50 3.76 7.70
N LEU A 176 -10.59 4.21 8.35
CA LEU A 176 -10.55 5.34 9.27
C LEU A 176 -9.70 5.02 10.50
N ARG A 177 -9.84 3.80 11.05
CA ARG A 177 -9.03 3.38 12.20
C ARG A 177 -7.55 3.33 11.84
N MET A 178 -7.20 2.96 10.61
CA MET A 178 -5.83 2.85 10.13
C MET A 178 -5.15 4.19 9.77
N VAL A 179 -5.89 5.30 9.81
CA VAL A 179 -5.29 6.63 9.68
C VAL A 179 -5.00 7.28 11.02
N ASP A 180 -5.17 6.57 12.14
CA ASP A 180 -4.83 6.95 13.52
C ASP A 180 -4.18 5.75 14.25
N ASP A 181 -3.63 5.98 15.45
CA ASP A 181 -3.29 4.87 16.35
C ASP A 181 -4.57 4.49 17.11
N TRP A 182 -4.99 3.23 17.02
CA TRP A 182 -6.32 2.78 17.43
C TRP A 182 -6.25 1.59 18.37
N GLY A 183 -6.70 1.78 19.62
CA GLY A 183 -6.57 0.77 20.67
C GLY A 183 -5.10 0.41 20.89
N ASP A 184 -4.78 -0.88 20.82
CA ASP A 184 -3.42 -1.38 21.01
C ASP A 184 -2.58 -1.39 19.71
N VAL A 185 -3.18 -1.04 18.56
CA VAL A 185 -2.51 -1.08 17.25
C VAL A 185 -2.12 0.32 16.80
N GLN A 186 -0.82 0.53 16.57
CA GLN A 186 -0.27 1.85 16.28
C GLN A 186 -0.02 2.03 14.78
N PHE A 187 -1.10 2.10 13.99
CA PHE A 187 -1.02 2.16 12.52
C PHE A 187 -0.28 3.40 12.00
N MET A 188 -0.55 4.57 12.57
CA MET A 188 0.04 5.82 12.11
C MET A 188 1.52 5.90 12.51
N SER A 189 1.83 5.50 13.73
CA SER A 189 3.22 5.41 14.21
C SER A 189 4.04 4.41 13.38
N ALA A 190 3.46 3.26 13.02
CA ALA A 190 4.09 2.28 12.14
C ALA A 190 4.42 2.85 10.77
N LEU A 191 3.48 3.58 10.17
CA LEU A 191 3.67 4.22 8.87
C LEU A 191 4.72 5.32 8.94
N GLN A 192 4.76 6.09 10.03
CA GLN A 192 5.76 7.14 10.27
C GLN A 192 7.18 6.58 10.43
N ALA A 193 7.34 5.34 10.90
CA ALA A 193 8.63 4.69 11.09
C ALA A 193 9.45 4.56 9.80
N PHE A 194 8.77 4.40 8.66
CA PHE A 194 9.43 4.25 7.35
C PHE A 194 10.22 5.51 6.97
N LYS A 195 11.42 5.33 6.43
CA LYS A 195 12.23 6.45 5.93
C LYS A 195 11.60 7.11 4.70
N ARG A 196 11.06 6.28 3.80
CA ARG A 196 10.48 6.69 2.53
C ARG A 196 9.12 6.04 2.35
N ARG A 197 8.12 6.82 1.94
CA ARG A 197 6.76 6.37 1.61
C ARG A 197 6.42 6.85 0.22
N VAL A 198 6.01 5.96 -0.66
CA VAL A 198 5.73 6.28 -2.08
C VAL A 198 4.37 5.76 -2.48
N ALA A 199 3.59 6.58 -3.16
CA ALA A 199 2.31 6.22 -3.75
C ALA A 199 2.40 6.40 -5.27
N TYR A 200 2.44 5.29 -6.00
CA TYR A 200 2.28 5.27 -7.45
C TYR A 200 0.79 5.26 -7.78
N SER A 201 0.28 6.36 -8.32
CA SER A 201 -1.12 6.51 -8.73
C SER A 201 -1.25 6.48 -10.24
N ASN A 202 -2.30 5.87 -10.77
CA ASN A 202 -2.62 6.02 -12.18
C ASN A 202 -3.24 7.42 -12.39
N TRP A 203 -2.61 8.26 -13.20
CA TRP A 203 -3.03 9.62 -13.50
C TRP A 203 -3.15 9.79 -15.01
N ALA A 204 -4.19 10.47 -15.50
CA ALA A 204 -4.48 10.53 -16.92
C ALA A 204 -3.67 11.59 -17.69
N ASP A 205 -3.18 12.65 -17.03
CA ASP A 205 -2.73 13.85 -17.75
C ASP A 205 -1.23 14.18 -17.61
N SER A 206 -0.55 14.11 -18.76
CA SER A 206 0.85 14.47 -19.11
C SER A 206 1.94 13.42 -18.85
N ALA A 207 3.11 13.53 -19.48
CA ALA A 207 4.16 12.49 -19.54
C ALA A 207 5.56 13.07 -19.23
N SER A 208 6.39 12.32 -18.48
CA SER A 208 7.80 12.63 -18.17
C SER A 208 8.70 12.29 -19.35
N LYS A 209 9.81 13.03 -19.45
CA LYS A 209 10.82 12.87 -20.53
C LYS A 209 11.85 11.77 -20.25
N ILE A 210 11.90 11.21 -19.03
CA ILE A 210 12.87 10.16 -18.62
C ILE A 210 12.20 8.78 -18.55
N TYR A 211 10.96 8.71 -18.05
CA TYR A 211 10.14 7.50 -18.05
C TYR A 211 8.83 7.80 -18.79
N PRO A 212 8.49 7.09 -19.87
CA PRO A 212 7.34 7.42 -20.72
C PRO A 212 6.01 7.51 -19.97
N HIS A 213 5.84 6.70 -18.91
CA HIS A 213 4.59 6.65 -18.16
C HIS A 213 4.64 7.41 -16.83
N ILE A 214 5.81 7.76 -16.27
CA ILE A 214 5.84 8.62 -15.08
C ILE A 214 5.45 10.03 -15.49
N VAL A 215 4.60 10.69 -14.74
CA VAL A 215 3.98 11.96 -15.14
C VAL A 215 4.49 13.10 -14.27
N TYR A 216 4.47 12.87 -12.96
CA TYR A 216 4.70 13.90 -11.97
C TYR A 216 5.17 13.26 -10.66
N GLU A 217 6.20 13.85 -10.08
CA GLU A 217 6.76 13.46 -8.79
C GLU A 217 6.60 14.63 -7.83
N GLU A 218 5.75 14.47 -6.80
CA GLU A 218 5.60 15.45 -5.74
C GLU A 218 6.04 14.88 -4.40
N LEU A 219 6.91 15.64 -3.74
CA LEU A 219 7.23 15.44 -2.33
C LEU A 219 6.20 16.19 -1.48
N SER A 220 5.10 15.53 -1.11
CA SER A 220 4.18 16.07 -0.12
C SER A 220 4.84 16.03 1.26
N LYS A 221 5.12 17.21 1.83
CA LYS A 221 5.63 17.33 3.21
C LYS A 221 4.55 16.91 4.21
N ALA A 222 4.97 16.40 5.36
CA ALA A 222 4.04 16.11 6.46
C ALA A 222 3.36 17.41 6.93
N GLU A 223 2.03 17.38 7.01
CA GLU A 223 1.24 18.52 7.51
C GLU A 223 1.14 18.44 9.04
N THR A 224 1.47 19.54 9.73
CA THR A 224 1.24 19.65 11.18
C THR A 224 -0.24 19.83 11.46
N PRO A 225 -0.81 19.16 12.48
CA PRO A 225 -2.22 19.30 12.80
C PRO A 225 -2.47 20.67 13.43
N ASN A 226 -2.76 21.71 12.63
CA ASN A 226 -3.39 22.97 13.04
C ASN A 226 -3.79 23.85 11.83
N GLN A 227 -5.04 23.74 11.39
CA GLN A 227 -6.02 24.86 11.34
C GLN A 227 -7.41 24.33 10.96
N CYS A 228 -8.42 24.94 11.59
CA CYS A 228 -9.78 24.45 11.83
C CYS A 228 -10.76 24.94 10.75
N THR A 229 -11.82 24.17 10.49
CA THR A 229 -13.22 24.63 10.62
C THR A 229 -14.14 23.41 10.75
N ASP A 230 -14.92 23.37 11.84
CA ASP A 230 -16.12 22.55 11.93
C ASP A 230 -17.09 22.99 10.84
N VAL A 231 -17.32 22.12 9.86
CA VAL A 231 -18.43 22.26 8.92
C VAL A 231 -19.29 21.02 9.10
N ALA A 232 -20.45 21.24 9.70
CA ALA A 232 -21.48 20.22 9.86
C ALA A 232 -22.15 19.97 8.51
N ASP A 233 -21.73 18.91 7.81
CA ASP A 233 -22.59 18.19 6.89
C ASP A 233 -22.14 16.72 6.76
N VAL A 234 -22.99 15.79 7.18
CA VAL A 234 -22.67 14.37 7.39
C VAL A 234 -22.97 13.59 6.12
N ASP A 235 -22.06 13.55 5.15
CA ASP A 235 -22.22 12.66 3.99
C ASP A 235 -20.96 12.52 3.12
N SER A 236 -20.27 11.37 3.14
CA SER A 236 -19.15 10.97 2.26
C SER A 236 -17.89 11.88 2.17
N CYS A 237 -18.01 13.17 1.87
CA CYS A 237 -16.90 14.12 1.73
C CYS A 237 -16.08 14.24 3.02
N VAL A 238 -16.74 14.28 4.19
CA VAL A 238 -16.07 14.31 5.50
C VAL A 238 -15.21 13.07 5.73
N LEU A 239 -15.62 11.92 5.20
CA LEU A 239 -14.93 10.66 5.44
C LEU A 239 -13.64 10.58 4.64
N GLU A 240 -13.71 10.91 3.34
CA GLU A 240 -12.55 11.00 2.46
C GLU A 240 -11.57 12.07 2.93
N GLU A 241 -12.06 13.25 3.34
CA GLU A 241 -11.23 14.32 3.88
C GLU A 241 -10.52 13.89 5.16
N ARG A 242 -11.20 13.18 6.08
CA ARG A 242 -10.57 12.64 7.28
C ARG A 242 -9.47 11.63 6.95
N LEU A 243 -9.70 10.74 6.00
CA LEU A 243 -8.70 9.77 5.53
C LEU A 243 -7.49 10.49 4.93
N LEU A 244 -7.74 11.47 4.05
CA LEU A 244 -6.70 12.26 3.41
C LEU A 244 -5.88 13.05 4.44
N ARG A 245 -6.55 13.74 5.37
CA ARG A 245 -5.90 14.49 6.46
C ARG A 245 -5.05 13.59 7.34
N GLY A 246 -5.54 12.40 7.69
CA GLY A 246 -4.78 11.44 8.49
C GLY A 246 -3.52 10.94 7.77
N LEU A 247 -3.64 10.63 6.47
CA LEU A 247 -2.52 10.19 5.63
C LEU A 247 -1.46 11.28 5.41
N LYS A 248 -1.87 12.54 5.33
CA LYS A 248 -0.99 13.72 5.18
C LYS A 248 -0.14 14.03 6.41
N ARG A 249 -0.39 13.39 7.55
CA ARG A 249 0.45 13.54 8.77
C ARG A 249 1.86 12.96 8.62
N VAL A 250 2.10 12.18 7.56
CA VAL A 250 3.45 11.74 7.16
C VAL A 250 3.73 12.20 5.75
N SER A 251 5.02 12.36 5.44
CA SER A 251 5.44 12.71 4.07
C SER A 251 5.19 11.55 3.12
N TRP A 252 4.74 11.87 1.91
CA TRP A 252 4.57 10.93 0.81
C TRP A 252 5.27 11.47 -0.43
N GLU A 253 5.91 10.58 -1.16
CA GLU A 253 6.31 10.83 -2.54
C GLU A 253 5.18 10.31 -3.44
N LYS A 254 4.51 11.21 -4.13
CA LYS A 254 3.46 10.86 -5.08
C LYS A 254 4.11 10.73 -6.45
N VAL A 255 3.95 9.57 -7.07
CA VAL A 255 4.42 9.31 -8.44
C VAL A 255 3.21 9.02 -9.30
N ASP A 256 2.84 9.98 -10.13
CA ASP A 256 1.73 9.83 -11.07
C ASP A 256 2.21 9.03 -12.28
N VAL A 257 1.42 8.05 -12.72
CA VAL A 257 1.72 7.12 -13.82
C VAL A 257 0.59 7.16 -14.84
N SER A 258 0.84 7.41 -16.13
CA SER A 258 -0.19 7.44 -17.17
C SER A 258 0.03 6.37 -18.22
N PHE A 259 -1.00 5.56 -18.46
CA PHE A 259 -1.07 4.63 -19.60
C PHE A 259 -2.04 5.09 -20.70
N HIS A 260 -2.35 6.39 -20.78
CA HIS A 260 -3.34 6.93 -21.74
C HIS A 260 -3.07 6.56 -23.21
N ASN A 261 -1.79 6.50 -23.61
CA ASN A 261 -1.34 6.13 -24.96
C ASN A 261 -1.11 4.62 -25.14
N SER A 262 -1.34 3.82 -24.09
CA SER A 262 -1.14 2.37 -24.10
C SER A 262 -2.23 1.65 -24.88
N LYS A 263 -1.85 0.59 -25.59
CA LYS A 263 -2.81 -0.35 -26.20
C LYS A 263 -3.61 -1.14 -25.15
N VAL A 264 -3.12 -1.20 -23.91
CA VAL A 264 -3.72 -1.90 -22.77
C VAL A 264 -4.22 -0.94 -21.68
N ARG A 265 -4.59 0.30 -22.05
CA ARG A 265 -5.07 1.34 -21.12
C ARG A 265 -6.23 0.92 -20.20
N SER A 266 -7.14 0.05 -20.66
CA SER A 266 -8.24 -0.49 -19.84
C SER A 266 -7.75 -1.42 -18.73
N ALA A 267 -6.53 -1.94 -18.86
CA ALA A 267 -5.84 -2.77 -17.88
C ALA A 267 -4.74 -2.02 -17.12
N ALA A 268 -4.71 -0.68 -17.15
CA ALA A 268 -3.68 0.15 -16.49
C ALA A 268 -3.37 -0.29 -15.04
N HIS A 269 -4.41 -0.68 -14.30
CA HIS A 269 -4.28 -1.21 -12.93
C HIS A 269 -3.41 -2.46 -12.83
N SER A 270 -3.43 -3.35 -13.82
CA SER A 270 -2.56 -4.53 -13.88
C SER A 270 -1.22 -4.24 -14.58
N VAL A 271 -1.22 -3.28 -15.50
CA VAL A 271 -0.04 -2.87 -16.27
C VAL A 271 1.01 -2.24 -15.37
N ILE A 272 0.61 -1.37 -14.44
CA ILE A 272 1.52 -0.65 -13.53
C ILE A 272 2.41 -1.57 -12.66
N GLN A 273 2.01 -2.83 -12.47
CA GLN A 273 2.81 -3.84 -11.75
C GLN A 273 3.39 -4.92 -12.67
N VAL A 274 3.15 -4.85 -13.98
CA VAL A 274 3.56 -5.84 -14.98
C VAL A 274 3.06 -7.25 -14.62
N LYS A 275 1.75 -7.39 -14.38
CA LYS A 275 1.16 -8.67 -13.94
C LYS A 275 1.37 -9.83 -14.93
N ASP A 276 1.47 -9.51 -16.22
CA ASP A 276 1.73 -10.45 -17.31
C ASP A 276 2.87 -9.85 -18.15
N PRO A 277 4.08 -10.42 -18.13
CA PRO A 277 5.23 -9.82 -18.80
C PRO A 277 5.06 -9.64 -20.31
N VAL A 278 4.20 -10.43 -20.96
CA VAL A 278 3.95 -10.34 -22.40
C VAL A 278 2.96 -9.21 -22.68
N MET A 279 1.82 -9.23 -21.99
CA MET A 279 0.72 -8.28 -22.24
C MET A 279 0.91 -6.92 -21.57
N HIS A 280 1.69 -6.87 -20.49
CA HIS A 280 1.85 -5.69 -19.63
C HIS A 280 3.29 -5.13 -19.62
N SER A 281 4.10 -5.47 -20.63
CA SER A 281 5.49 -5.03 -20.76
C SER A 281 5.66 -3.50 -20.74
N GLU A 282 4.64 -2.75 -21.13
CA GLU A 282 4.65 -1.28 -21.08
C GLU A 282 4.81 -0.72 -19.67
N GLY A 283 4.46 -1.45 -18.60
CA GLY A 283 4.67 -1.01 -17.22
C GLY A 283 6.07 -1.30 -16.66
N ALA A 284 6.98 -1.87 -17.46
CA ALA A 284 8.33 -2.22 -17.00
C ALA A 284 9.14 -0.98 -16.58
N ASP A 285 8.89 0.19 -17.20
CA ASP A 285 9.53 1.44 -16.83
C ASP A 285 9.14 1.91 -15.42
N VAL A 286 7.91 1.64 -14.97
CA VAL A 286 7.46 1.91 -13.59
C VAL A 286 8.24 1.04 -12.60
N ILE A 287 8.46 -0.23 -12.91
CA ILE A 287 9.25 -1.15 -12.08
C ILE A 287 10.71 -0.69 -12.02
N ASN A 288 11.29 -0.29 -13.15
CA ASN A 288 12.66 0.23 -13.21
C ASN A 288 12.80 1.52 -12.38
N HIS A 289 11.89 2.49 -12.56
CA HIS A 289 11.85 3.72 -11.77
C HIS A 289 11.81 3.42 -10.26
N MET A 290 11.01 2.42 -9.86
CA MET A 290 10.91 1.99 -8.47
C MET A 290 12.23 1.45 -7.92
N ILE A 291 12.97 0.66 -8.73
CA ILE A 291 14.27 0.09 -8.37
C ILE A 291 15.34 1.18 -8.30
N ASP A 292 15.37 2.09 -9.29
CA ASP A 292 16.35 3.18 -9.38
C ASP A 292 16.29 4.11 -8.15
N HIS A 293 15.08 4.31 -7.60
CA HIS A 293 14.84 5.14 -6.43
C HIS A 293 14.71 4.33 -5.12
N PHE A 294 15.04 3.05 -5.14
CA PHE A 294 14.89 2.19 -3.96
C PHE A 294 15.97 2.49 -2.91
N VAL A 295 15.57 2.83 -1.69
CA VAL A 295 16.51 3.09 -0.59
C VAL A 295 16.93 1.76 0.04
N LEU A 296 18.23 1.58 0.31
CA LEU A 296 18.81 0.36 0.88
C LEU A 296 19.05 0.41 2.39
#